data_AF-A0A7C6WIZ7-F1
#
_entry.id   AF-A0A7C6WIZ7-F1
#
_cell.length_a   1.000
_cell.length_b   1.000
_cell.length_c   1.000
_cell.angle_alpha   90.00
_cell.angle_beta   90.00
_cell.angle_gamma   90.00
#
_symmetry.space_group_name_H-M   'P 1'
#
loop_
_entity.id
_entity.type
_entity.pdbx_description
1 polymer ?
#
loop_
_entity_poly.entity_id
_entity_poly.type
_entity_poly.pdbx_seq_one_letter_code
_entity_poly.pdbx_strand_id
1 'polypeptide(L)' 'MNKEIYQALIEDITDEMALLANTSAYLNQHFEKINWVGFYRLINQQLVLGPFQGKIACVTIELDKGVCGHVARTQKPI' A
#
# COMPACT_ATOMS: atom_id res chain seq x y z
N MET A 1 6.11 -10.05 14.36
CA MET A 1 6.52 -9.51 13.04
C MET A 1 8.04 -9.51 12.97
N ASN A 2 8.64 -10.36 12.14
CA ASN A 2 10.09 -10.51 12.05
C ASN A 2 10.68 -9.46 11.12
N LYS A 3 11.27 -8.40 11.69
CA LYS A 3 11.82 -7.27 10.93
C LYS A 3 12.99 -7.66 10.01
N GLU A 4 13.74 -8.70 10.36
CA GLU A 4 14.92 -9.15 9.59
C GLU A 4 14.50 -9.74 8.24
N ILE A 5 13.42 -10.52 8.22
CA ILE A 5 12.86 -11.09 6.98
C ILE A 5 12.36 -9.99 6.06
N TYR A 6 11.65 -9.00 6.61
CA TYR A 6 11.18 -7.88 5.81
C TYR A 6 12.32 -7.06 5.23
N GLN A 7 13.37 -6.82 6.01
CA GLN A 7 14.54 -6.08 5.56
C GLN A 7 15.23 -6.78 4.39
N ALA A 8 15.46 -8.10 4.48
CA ALA A 8 16.01 -8.89 3.38
C ALA A 8 15.10 -8.91 2.13
N LEU A 9 13.77 -8.78 2.30
CA LEU A 9 12.82 -8.73 1.18
C LEU A 9 12.82 -7.40 0.44
N ILE A 10 13.31 -6.31 1.03
CA ILE A 10 13.29 -4.97 0.43
C ILE A 10 14.69 -4.42 0.15
N GLU A 11 15.73 -5.05 0.69
CA GLU A 11 17.12 -4.70 0.44
C GLU A 11 17.45 -4.85 -1.04
N ASP A 12 18.17 -3.86 -1.58
CA ASP A 12 18.60 -3.78 -2.98
C ASP A 12 17.50 -3.83 -4.06
N ILE A 13 16.22 -3.70 -3.68
CA ILE A 13 15.13 -3.56 -4.66
C ILE A 13 15.11 -2.14 -5.22
N THR A 14 15.40 -2.03 -6.51
CA THR A 14 15.26 -0.77 -7.27
C THR A 14 13.90 -0.62 -7.94
N ASP A 15 13.18 -1.72 -8.16
CA ASP A 15 11.87 -1.73 -8.79
C ASP A 15 10.77 -1.43 -7.77
N GLU A 16 10.12 -0.28 -7.92
CA GLU A 16 9.06 0.18 -7.00
C GLU A 16 7.89 -0.81 -6.93
N MET A 17 7.52 -1.45 -8.04
CA MET A 17 6.39 -2.38 -8.06
C MET A 17 6.72 -3.67 -7.32
N ALA A 18 7.94 -4.20 -7.50
CA ALA A 18 8.42 -5.34 -6.74
C ALA A 18 8.44 -5.05 -5.23
N LEU A 19 8.92 -3.87 -4.84
CA LEU A 19 8.95 -3.41 -3.46
C LEU A 19 7.54 -3.37 -2.85
N LEU A 20 6.61 -2.69 -3.50
CA LEU A 20 5.23 -2.55 -3.01
C LEU A 20 4.50 -3.90 -3.00
N ALA A 21 4.73 -4.75 -4.01
CA ALA A 21 4.14 -6.08 -4.08
C ALA A 21 4.59 -6.96 -2.91
N ASN A 22 5.91 -7.11 -2.70
CA ASN A 22 6.45 -7.90 -1.59
C ASN A 22 6.04 -7.32 -0.23
N THR A 23 6.01 -6.01 -0.10
CA THR A 23 5.55 -5.37 1.14
C THR A 23 4.10 -5.71 1.44
N SER A 24 3.20 -5.59 0.45
CA SER A 24 1.78 -5.93 0.66
C SER A 24 1.61 -7.40 1.06
N ALA A 25 2.36 -8.32 0.45
CA ALA A 25 2.34 -9.74 0.77
C ALA A 25 2.85 -10.01 2.20
N TYR A 26 3.98 -9.41 2.57
CA TYR A 26 4.55 -9.55 3.91
C TYR A 26 3.58 -9.06 4.99
N LEU A 27 2.97 -7.88 4.81
CA LEU A 27 1.99 -7.36 5.77
C LEU A 27 0.76 -8.26 5.87
N ASN A 28 0.26 -8.78 4.75
CA ASN A 28 -0.90 -9.67 4.72
C ASN A 28 -0.66 -10.99 5.48
N GLN A 29 0.57 -11.51 5.45
CA GLN A 29 0.94 -12.72 6.18
C GLN A 29 1.05 -12.51 7.70
N HIS A 30 1.26 -11.26 8.15
CA HIS A 30 1.55 -10.96 9.55
C HIS A 30 0.39 -10.32 10.32
N PHE A 31 -0.61 -9.77 9.62
CA PHE A 31 -1.82 -9.24 10.25
C PHE A 31 -2.97 -10.24 10.09
N GLU A 32 -3.41 -10.84 11.20
CA GLU A 32 -4.47 -11.88 11.19
C GLU A 32 -5.89 -11.30 10.99
N LYS A 33 -6.10 -10.00 11.30
CA LYS A 33 -7.43 -9.36 11.33
C LYS A 33 -7.54 -8.21 10.33
N ILE A 34 -7.17 -8.47 9.09
CA ILE A 34 -7.37 -7.54 7.97
C ILE A 34 -8.06 -8.25 6.82
N ASN A 35 -8.77 -7.48 6.00
CA ASN A 35 -9.43 -7.97 4.77
C ASN A 35 -8.78 -7.40 3.50
N TRP A 36 -7.90 -6.42 3.66
CA TRP A 36 -7.22 -5.73 2.58
C TRP A 36 -5.96 -5.03 3.10
N VAL A 37 -4.85 -5.11 2.36
CA VAL A 37 -3.63 -4.32 2.61
C VAL A 37 -2.92 -4.05 1.29
N GLY A 38 -2.43 -2.83 1.10
CA GLY A 38 -1.79 -2.44 -0.14
C GLY A 38 -1.58 -0.94 -0.23
N PHE A 39 -1.31 -0.48 -1.45
CA PHE A 39 -0.87 0.88 -1.71
C PHE A 39 -1.72 1.58 -2.76
N TYR A 40 -1.88 2.88 -2.60
CA TYR A 40 -2.25 3.79 -3.67
C TYR A 40 -1.09 4.75 -3.91
N ARG A 41 -0.80 5.06 -5.17
CA ARG A 41 0.27 5.97 -5.58
C ARG A 41 -0.33 7.27 -6.07
N LEU A 42 0.27 8.39 -5.69
CA LEU A 42 -0.17 9.70 -6.15
C LEU A 42 0.36 9.97 -7.57
N ILE A 43 -0.52 9.95 -8.55
CA ILE A 43 -0.20 10.19 -9.97
C ILE A 43 -1.17 11.22 -10.50
N ASN A 44 -0.68 12.32 -11.09
CA ASN A 44 -1.50 13.38 -11.68
C ASN A 44 -2.64 13.87 -10.76
N GLN A 45 -2.34 14.12 -9.48
CA GLN A 45 -3.29 14.54 -8.44
C GLN A 45 -4.44 13.55 -8.15
N GLN A 46 -4.25 12.27 -8.46
CA GLN A 46 -5.16 11.20 -8.10
C GLN A 46 -4.40 10.06 -7.43
N LEU A 47 -5.07 9.37 -6.52
CA LEU A 47 -4.57 8.11 -5.98
C LEU A 47 -4.91 7.00 -6.95
N VAL A 48 -3.90 6.34 -7.50
CA VAL A 48 -4.02 5.21 -8.42
C VAL A 48 -3.63 3.93 -7.69
N LEU A 49 -4.46 2.90 -7.81
CA LEU A 49 -4.25 1.60 -7.17
C LEU A 49 -2.88 1.01 -7.56
N GLY A 50 -2.09 0.66 -6.55
CA GLY A 50 -0.84 -0.08 -6.67
C GLY A 50 -0.99 -1.53 -6.19
N PRO A 51 0.11 -2.25 -5.94
CA PRO A 51 0.06 -3.61 -5.44
C PRO A 51 -0.68 -3.74 -4.10
N PHE A 52 -1.45 -4.82 -3.95
CA PHE A 52 -2.27 -5.08 -2.78
C PHE A 52 -2.56 -6.59 -2.61
N GLN A 53 -3.04 -6.96 -1.42
CA GLN A 53 -3.59 -8.27 -1.08
C GLN A 53 -5.04 -8.09 -0.60
N GLY A 54 -5.97 -8.82 -1.21
CA GLY A 54 -7.39 -8.77 -0.86
C GLY A 54 -8.32 -8.85 -2.07
N LYS A 55 -9.58 -8.44 -1.87
CA LYS A 55 -10.58 -8.35 -2.95
C LYS A 55 -10.31 -7.14 -3.86
N ILE A 56 -10.93 -7.17 -5.05
CA ILE A 56 -10.90 -6.07 -6.02
C ILE A 56 -11.28 -4.74 -5.34
N ALA A 57 -10.56 -3.67 -5.68
CA ALA A 57 -10.73 -2.33 -5.13
C ALA A 57 -10.90 -1.27 -6.25
N CYS A 58 -11.24 -0.05 -5.86
CA CYS A 58 -11.32 1.10 -6.78
C CYS A 58 -9.96 1.37 -7.43
N VAL A 59 -9.92 1.53 -8.75
CA VAL A 59 -8.66 1.81 -9.46
C VAL A 59 -8.14 3.21 -9.17
N THR A 60 -9.04 4.19 -8.99
CA THR A 60 -8.69 5.58 -8.69
C THR A 60 -9.48 6.13 -7.51
N ILE A 61 -8.88 7.08 -6.76
CA ILE A 61 -9.52 7.83 -5.68
C ILE A 61 -9.12 9.31 -5.80
N GLU A 62 -10.12 10.19 -5.75
CA GLU A 62 -9.92 11.65 -5.70
C GLU A 62 -9.40 12.10 -4.32
N LEU A 63 -8.55 13.13 -4.27
CA LEU A 63 -7.94 13.61 -3.02
C LEU A 63 -8.95 14.17 -2.01
N ASP A 64 -10.17 14.52 -2.42
CA ASP A 64 -11.24 14.99 -1.56
C ASP A 64 -12.20 13.87 -1.11
N LYS A 65 -12.02 12.63 -1.58
CA LYS A 65 -12.93 11.51 -1.33
C LYS A 65 -12.34 10.43 -0.42
N GLY A 66 -13.15 9.99 0.53
CA GLY A 66 -12.87 8.82 1.36
C GLY A 66 -11.65 8.95 2.28
N VAL A 67 -11.33 7.85 2.95
CA VAL A 67 -10.26 7.76 3.95
C VAL A 67 -8.89 7.97 3.30
N CYS A 68 -8.59 7.27 2.20
CA CYS A 68 -7.31 7.39 1.50
C CYS A 68 -7.09 8.80 0.93
N GLY A 69 -8.11 9.40 0.31
CA GLY A 69 -8.01 10.77 -0.19
C GLY A 69 -7.76 11.79 0.92
N HIS A 70 -8.46 11.65 2.06
CA HIS A 70 -8.22 12.48 3.23
C HIS A 70 -6.76 12.44 3.70
N VAL A 71 -6.20 11.22 3.90
CA VAL A 71 -4.80 11.05 4.34
C VAL A 71 -3.82 11.62 3.33
N ALA A 72 -4.05 11.41 2.02
CA ALA A 72 -3.19 11.96 0.98
C ALA A 72 -3.19 13.50 0.97
N ARG A 73 -4.34 14.12 1.24
CA ARG A 73 -4.47 15.58 1.31
C ARG A 73 -3.88 16.18 2.58
N THR A 74 -4.09 15.55 3.74
CA THR A 74 -3.64 16.09 5.04
C THR A 74 -2.23 15.68 5.42
N GLN A 75 -1.67 14.69 4.72
CA GLN A 75 -0.36 14.08 5.00
C GLN A 75 -0.24 13.56 6.44
N LYS A 76 -1.34 13.06 7.01
CA LYS A 76 -1.40 12.53 8.37
C LYS A 76 -2.16 11.19 8.40
N PRO A 77 -1.65 10.18 9.12
CA PRO A 77 -2.40 8.95 9.34
C PRO A 77 -3.66 9.24 10.17
N ILE A 78 -4.67 8.38 9.99
CA ILE A 78 -5.90 8.35 10.80
C ILE A 78 -5.76 7.26 11.86
#